data_AF-A0AAV3FQM3-F1
#
_entry.id   AF-A0AAV3FQM3-F1
#
_cell.length_a   1.000
_cell.length_b   1.000
_cell.length_c   1.000
_cell.angle_alpha   90.00
_cell.angle_beta   90.00
_cell.angle_gamma   90.00
#
_symmetry.space_group_name_H-M   'P 1'
#
loop_
_entity.id
_entity.type
_entity.pdbx_description
1 polymer ?
#
loop_
_entity_poly.entity_id
_entity_poly.type
_entity_poly.pdbx_seq_one_letter_code
_entity_poly.pdbx_strand_id
1 'polypeptide(L)'
;MRTINRISTIRLVKLCQLMLLVLSAYLAAAHFGMLISSLPLILCFLLELFVPSDYKWGFAGSKNVFLKNVSPNIENTILLVVVILLSALAVSFTF
;
A
#
# COMPACT_ATOMS: atom_id res chain seq x y z
N MET A 1 16.40 -2.30 15.16
CA MET A 1 15.97 -2.01 13.77
C MET A 1 16.18 -0.53 13.50
N ARG A 2 16.88 -0.14 12.42
CA ARG A 2 17.02 1.28 12.04
C ARG A 2 15.74 1.72 11.33
N THR A 3 14.97 2.60 11.95
CA THR A 3 13.80 3.25 11.34
C THR A 3 14.21 4.19 10.21
N ILE A 4 13.41 4.25 9.15
CA ILE A 4 13.63 5.16 8.03
C ILE A 4 13.21 6.57 8.47
N ASN A 5 14.17 7.48 8.64
CA ASN A 5 13.88 8.83 9.15
C ASN A 5 13.74 9.90 8.06
N ARG A 6 14.12 9.60 6.81
CA ARG A 6 14.08 10.59 5.70
C ARG A 6 12.78 10.48 4.91
N ILE A 7 12.06 11.59 4.78
CA ILE A 7 10.76 11.67 4.07
C ILE A 7 10.82 11.13 2.63
N SER A 8 11.94 11.34 1.93
CA SER A 8 12.15 10.83 0.57
C SER A 8 12.18 9.30 0.52
N THR A 9 12.77 8.67 1.53
CA THR A 9 12.88 7.22 1.63
C THR A 9 11.54 6.62 2.05
N ILE A 10 10.81 7.26 2.97
CA ILE A 10 9.44 6.86 3.32
C ILE A 10 8.52 6.91 2.09
N ARG A 11 8.64 7.98 1.29
CA ARG A 11 7.91 8.11 0.03
C ARG A 11 8.21 6.99 -0.96
N LEU A 12 9.48 6.62 -1.08
CA LEU A 12 9.92 5.52 -1.94
C LEU A 12 9.37 4.18 -1.47
N VAL A 13 9.38 3.93 -0.15
CA VAL A 13 8.75 2.73 0.43
C VAL A 13 7.26 2.68 0.14
N LYS A 14 6.54 3.80 0.37
CA LYS A 14 5.10 3.89 0.07
C LYS A 14 4.79 3.67 -1.42
N LEU A 15 5.60 4.22 -2.33
CA LEU A 15 5.47 3.96 -3.76
C LEU A 15 5.69 2.48 -4.10
N CYS A 16 6.71 1.86 -3.51
CA CYS A 16 7.01 0.45 -3.69
C CYS A 16 5.85 -0.44 -3.19
N GLN A 17 5.27 -0.12 -2.03
CA GLN A 17 4.07 -0.80 -1.53
C GLN A 17 2.88 -0.67 -2.48
N LEU A 18 2.68 0.51 -3.07
CA LEU A 18 1.59 0.74 -4.02
C LEU A 18 1.80 -0.08 -5.30
N MET A 19 3.03 -0.16 -5.82
CA MET A 19 3.37 -1.02 -6.96
C MET A 19 3.17 -2.50 -6.66
N LEU A 20 3.59 -2.96 -5.47
CA LEU A 20 3.40 -4.35 -5.03
C LEU A 20 1.92 -4.71 -4.88
N LEU A 21 1.10 -3.77 -4.40
CA LEU A 21 -0.35 -3.95 -4.29
C LEU A 21 -1.00 -4.10 -5.67
N VAL A 22 -0.64 -3.24 -6.63
CA VAL A 22 -1.08 -3.37 -8.03
C VAL A 22 -0.62 -4.68 -8.65
N LEU A 23 0.63 -5.09 -8.39
CA LEU A 23 1.18 -6.36 -8.89
C LEU A 23 0.41 -7.57 -8.33
N SER A 24 0.08 -7.55 -7.03
CA SER A 24 -0.76 -8.59 -6.40
C SER A 24 -2.14 -8.68 -7.05
N ALA A 25 -2.81 -7.53 -7.24
CA ALA A 25 -4.11 -7.48 -7.88
C ALA A 25 -4.06 -8.00 -9.33
N TYR A 26 -3.02 -7.65 -10.08
CA TYR A 26 -2.80 -8.15 -11.44
C TYR A 26 -2.56 -9.67 -11.46
N LEU A 27 -1.72 -10.20 -10.58
CA LEU A 27 -1.47 -11.64 -10.46
C LEU A 27 -2.75 -12.41 -10.12
N ALA A 28 -3.57 -11.87 -9.20
CA ALA A 28 -4.86 -12.44 -8.86
C ALA A 28 -5.83 -12.43 -10.06
N ALA A 29 -5.90 -11.31 -10.79
CA ALA A 29 -6.74 -11.17 -11.98
C ALA A 29 -6.28 -12.07 -13.15
N ALA A 30 -4.97 -12.32 -13.29
CA ALA A 30 -4.42 -13.23 -14.30
C ALA A 30 -4.52 -14.71 -13.91
N HIS A 31 -5.33 -15.05 -12.89
CA HIS A 31 -5.53 -16.40 -12.35
C HIS A 31 -4.25 -17.13 -11.95
N PHE A 32 -3.18 -16.41 -11.60
CA PHE A 32 -2.05 -17.06 -10.92
C PHE A 32 -2.52 -17.60 -9.58
N GLY A 33 -2.00 -18.76 -9.19
CA GLY A 33 -2.40 -19.43 -7.95
C GLY A 33 -2.33 -18.48 -6.74
N MET A 34 -3.26 -18.67 -5.79
CA MET A 34 -3.44 -17.78 -4.63
C MET A 34 -2.14 -17.51 -3.86
N LEU A 35 -1.27 -18.52 -3.74
CA LEU A 35 0.08 -18.39 -3.14
C LEU A 35 0.97 -17.37 -3.85
N ILE A 36 0.99 -17.37 -5.18
CA ILE A 36 1.81 -16.44 -5.97
C ILE A 36 1.23 -15.03 -5.90
N SER A 37 -0.10 -14.90 -5.97
CA SER A 37 -0.78 -13.59 -5.90
C SER A 37 -0.65 -12.89 -4.54
N SER A 38 -0.44 -13.65 -3.46
CA SER A 38 -0.35 -13.13 -2.09
C SER A 38 1.08 -12.75 -1.66
N LEU A 39 2.11 -13.27 -2.32
CA LEU A 39 3.52 -12.95 -2.04
C LEU A 39 3.82 -11.43 -2.05
N PRO A 40 3.34 -10.63 -3.02
CA PRO A 40 3.56 -9.19 -3.00
C PRO A 40 2.88 -8.49 -1.82
N LEU A 41 1.75 -9.02 -1.32
CA LEU A 41 1.07 -8.46 -0.13
C LEU A 41 1.90 -8.70 1.15
N ILE A 42 2.52 -9.88 1.27
CA ILE A 42 3.43 -10.19 2.38
C ILE A 42 4.61 -9.22 2.37
N LEU A 43 5.18 -8.96 1.19
CA LEU A 43 6.25 -7.98 1.01
C LEU A 43 5.78 -6.55 1.38
N CYS A 44 4.56 -6.15 1.02
CA CYS A 44 4.00 -4.87 1.48
C CYS A 44 3.97 -4.75 3.00
N PHE A 45 3.52 -5.80 3.69
CA PHE A 45 3.44 -5.81 5.16
C PHE A 45 4.83 -5.74 5.80
N LEU A 46 5.81 -6.46 5.25
CA LEU A 46 7.20 -6.40 5.70
C LEU A 46 7.80 -5.01 5.54
N LEU A 47 7.51 -4.33 4.42
CA LEU A 47 7.95 -2.95 4.19
C LEU A 47 7.32 -1.97 5.20
N GLU A 48 6.06 -2.18 5.60
CA GLU A 48 5.34 -1.35 6.58
C GLU A 48 6.03 -1.38 7.95
N LEU A 49 6.67 -2.50 8.33
CA LEU A 49 7.38 -2.63 9.60
C LEU A 49 8.57 -1.66 9.73
N PHE A 50 9.15 -1.22 8.62
CA PHE A 50 10.27 -0.27 8.60
C PHE A 50 9.82 1.20 8.57
N VAL A 51 8.53 1.46 8.34
CA VAL A 51 7.95 2.80 8.30
C VAL A 51 7.61 3.26 9.73
N PRO A 52 8.03 4.47 10.15
CA PRO A 52 7.64 5.01 11.46
C PRO A 52 6.12 5.11 11.60
N SER A 53 5.59 4.87 12.80
CA SER A 53 4.14 4.87 13.07
C SER A 53 3.43 6.11 12.54
N ASP A 54 4.05 7.29 12.69
CA ASP A 54 3.50 8.57 12.22
C ASP A 54 3.16 8.59 10.73
N TYR A 55 3.85 7.80 9.91
CA TYR A 55 3.71 7.79 8.45
C TYR A 55 3.08 6.49 7.90
N LYS A 56 2.60 5.60 8.77
CA LYS A 56 1.92 4.36 8.37
C LYS A 56 0.61 4.65 7.63
N TRP A 57 0.15 3.69 6.85
CA TRP A 57 -1.16 3.79 6.20
C TRP A 57 -2.30 3.57 7.20
N GLY A 58 -3.46 4.14 6.91
CA GLY A 58 -4.67 3.99 7.72
C GLY A 58 -4.66 4.80 9.01
N PHE A 59 -5.52 4.43 9.96
CA PHE A 59 -5.78 5.21 11.18
C PHE A 59 -4.57 5.41 12.11
N ALA A 60 -3.46 4.69 11.88
CA ALA A 60 -2.23 4.82 12.63
C ALA A 60 -1.34 5.99 12.16
N GLY A 61 -1.54 6.51 10.95
CA GLY A 61 -0.76 7.61 10.39
C GLY A 61 -1.24 8.98 10.83
N SER A 62 -0.36 9.78 11.44
CA SER A 62 -0.64 11.17 11.84
C SER A 62 -0.02 12.21 10.91
N LYS A 63 0.87 11.79 10.00
CA LYS A 63 1.60 12.66 9.07
C LYS A 63 1.49 12.17 7.63
N ASN A 64 1.43 13.13 6.72
CA ASN A 64 1.36 12.89 5.29
C ASN A 64 2.74 12.72 4.67
N VAL A 65 2.80 11.95 3.60
CA VAL A 65 4.04 11.71 2.84
C VAL A 65 3.96 12.35 1.45
N PHE A 66 2.76 12.38 0.86
CA PHE A 66 2.55 12.86 -0.51
C PHE A 66 1.91 14.25 -0.55
N LEU A 67 0.86 14.48 0.23
CA LEU A 67 0.10 15.73 0.19
C LEU A 67 0.50 16.64 1.36
N LYS A 68 1.00 17.84 1.07
CA LYS A 68 1.32 18.86 2.09
C LYS A 68 0.07 19.70 2.40
N ASN A 69 -0.09 20.12 3.66
CA ASN A 69 -1.18 20.98 4.16
C ASN A 69 -2.59 20.40 4.03
N VAL A 70 -2.72 19.08 4.04
CA VAL A 70 -4.02 18.38 3.98
C VAL A 70 -4.13 17.43 5.17
N SER A 71 -5.34 17.12 5.62
CA SER A 71 -5.48 16.18 6.73
C SER A 71 -4.92 14.79 6.36
N PRO A 72 -4.28 14.05 7.28
CA PRO A 72 -3.84 12.67 7.06
C PRO A 72 -4.95 11.71 6.65
N ASN A 73 -6.16 12.03 7.08
CA ASN A 73 -7.35 11.29 6.70
C ASN A 73 -7.56 11.32 5.19
N ILE A 74 -7.22 12.40 4.49
CA ILE A 74 -7.42 12.50 3.04
C ILE A 74 -6.47 11.58 2.26
N GLU A 75 -5.19 11.50 2.64
CA GLU A 75 -4.23 10.56 2.00
C GLU A 75 -4.68 9.11 2.21
N ASN A 76 -5.20 8.80 3.40
CA ASN A 76 -5.76 7.49 3.72
C ASN A 76 -7.07 7.19 2.99
N THR A 77 -7.97 8.16 2.84
CA THR A 77 -9.22 7.99 2.07
C THR A 77 -8.92 7.72 0.60
N ILE A 78 -7.95 8.42 0.01
CA ILE A 78 -7.52 8.16 -1.37
C ILE A 78 -6.99 6.73 -1.50
N LEU A 79 -6.12 6.29 -0.58
CA LEU A 79 -5.63 4.92 -0.58
C LEU A 79 -6.78 3.90 -0.46
N LEU A 80 -7.73 4.13 0.44
CA LEU A 80 -8.89 3.24 0.60
C LEU A 80 -9.70 3.11 -0.69
N VAL A 81 -9.97 4.23 -1.38
CA VAL A 81 -10.67 4.22 -2.67
C VAL A 81 -9.89 3.41 -3.72
N VAL A 82 -8.57 3.59 -3.78
CA VAL A 82 -7.71 2.82 -4.71
C VAL A 82 -7.77 1.32 -4.40
N VAL A 83 -7.71 0.94 -3.12
CA VAL A 83 -7.80 -0.48 -2.71
C VAL A 83 -9.15 -1.08 -3.07
N ILE A 84 -10.26 -0.36 -2.85
CA ILE A 84 -11.61 -0.80 -3.21
C ILE A 84 -11.75 -1.00 -4.72
N LEU A 85 -11.21 -0.08 -5.53
CA LEU A 85 -11.24 -0.20 -6.98
C LEU A 85 -10.44 -1.41 -7.45
N LEU A 86 -9.25 -1.63 -6.89
CA LEU A 86 -8.40 -2.77 -7.23
C LEU A 86 -9.01 -4.10 -6.81
N SER A 87 -9.67 -4.17 -5.65
CA SER A 87 -10.35 -5.39 -5.20
C SER A 87 -11.58 -5.70 -6.03
N ALA A 88 -12.40 -4.70 -6.38
CA ALA A 88 -13.53 -4.86 -7.29
C ALA A 88 -13.07 -5.38 -8.66
N LEU A 89 -11.97 -4.82 -9.19
CA LEU A 89 -11.35 -5.25 -10.43
C LEU A 89 -10.89 -6.72 -10.34
N ALA A 90 -10.14 -7.07 -9.29
CA ALA A 90 -9.67 -8.44 -9.09
C ALA A 90 -10.83 -9.45 -9.01
N VAL A 91 -11.91 -9.11 -8.30
CA VAL A 91 -13.11 -9.96 -8.20
C VAL A 91 -13.80 -10.11 -9.56
N SER A 92 -13.90 -9.04 -10.34
CA SER A 92 -14.52 -9.08 -11.67
C SER A 92 -13.78 -9.98 -12.67
N PHE A 93 -12.48 -10.19 -12.48
CA PHE A 93 -11.68 -11.09 -13.31
C PHE A 93 -11.66 -12.54 -12.80
N THR A 94 -12.14 -12.80 -11.58
CA THR A 94 -12.19 -14.17 -11.03
C THR A 94 -13.48 -14.94 -11.36
N PHE A 95 -14.48 -14.28 -11.95
CA PHE A 95 -15.74 -14.87 -12.45
C PHE A 95 -15.69 -15.06 -13.97
#